data_AF-A0A1F5RHF4-F1
#
_entry.id   AF-A0A1F5RHF4-F1
#
_cell.length_a   1.000
_cell.length_b   1.000
_cell.length_c   1.000
_cell.angle_alpha   90.00
_cell.angle_beta   90.00
_cell.angle_gamma   90.00
#
_symmetry.space_group_name_H-M   'P 1'
#
loop_
_entity.id
_entity.type
_entity.pdbx_description
1 polymer ?
#
loop_
_entity_poly.entity_id
_entity_poly.type
_entity_poly.pdbx_seq_one_letter_code
_entity_poly.pdbx_strand_id
1 'polypeptide(L)'
;MGNYYYLMSLLPPLPAALGQPLGAEVTWLAAQARQNIAPADRETLEVHLLCADVANFISRESGREKFLPGGRLTLEGIDTQEGLPEVILDFLKGQADAPARPYVYDRLWEMYHARALGTAERSGNAFLKKYLPWEIQLRNALSSWRASAAGLDPAGYLVAPNQAGYSFDKLLSGLGECPGPLEAERYLDRERLKFISGCLDHDGFSLDALLGHLSQAYIFSRWQDQGKPFDLDKITFAGEVK
;
A
#
# COMPACT_ATOMS: atom_id res chain seq x y z
N MET A 1 27.45 -3.16 -9.10
CA MET A 1 27.01 -4.44 -9.70
C MET A 1 25.83 -4.87 -8.85
N GLY A 2 24.61 -4.85 -9.40
CA GLY A 2 23.41 -4.96 -8.58
C GLY A 2 23.34 -6.28 -7.81
N ASN A 3 23.05 -6.18 -6.51
CA ASN A 3 23.11 -7.30 -5.57
C ASN A 3 22.03 -8.36 -5.81
N TYR A 4 21.04 -8.09 -6.67
CA TYR A 4 19.83 -8.91 -6.83
C TYR A 4 19.64 -9.47 -8.24
N TYR A 5 20.72 -9.68 -9.01
CA TYR A 5 20.66 -10.22 -10.38
C TYR A 5 19.81 -11.49 -10.51
N TYR A 6 20.05 -12.48 -9.66
CA TYR A 6 19.32 -13.75 -9.65
C TYR A 6 17.82 -13.52 -9.39
N LEU A 7 17.50 -12.80 -8.31
CA LEU A 7 16.13 -12.53 -7.91
C LEU A 7 15.37 -11.77 -9.01
N MET A 8 15.92 -10.67 -9.50
CA MET A 8 15.25 -9.84 -10.51
C MET A 8 15.10 -10.53 -11.86
N SER A 9 15.96 -11.52 -12.18
CA SER A 9 15.82 -12.35 -13.38
C SER A 9 14.79 -13.48 -13.20
N LEU A 10 14.46 -13.84 -11.96
CA LEU A 10 13.43 -14.82 -11.61
C LEU A 10 12.02 -14.21 -11.62
N LEU A 11 11.89 -12.91 -11.32
CA LEU A 11 10.58 -12.25 -11.27
C LEU A 11 9.98 -12.11 -12.67
N PRO A 12 8.69 -12.47 -12.87
CA PRO A 12 8.04 -12.31 -14.15
C PRO A 12 7.92 -10.82 -14.52
N PRO A 13 7.90 -10.48 -15.81
CA PRO A 13 7.65 -9.11 -16.23
C PRO A 13 6.26 -8.64 -15.80
N LEU A 14 6.14 -7.36 -15.48
CA LEU A 14 4.86 -6.73 -15.16
C LEU A 14 4.02 -6.57 -16.44
N PRO A 15 2.68 -6.61 -16.34
CA PRO A 15 1.80 -6.43 -17.49
C PRO A 15 1.93 -5.04 -18.12
N ALA A 16 1.59 -4.94 -19.41
CA ALA A 16 1.66 -3.66 -20.13
C ALA A 16 0.46 -2.74 -19.81
N ALA A 17 -0.66 -3.30 -19.34
CA ALA A 17 -1.88 -2.56 -19.05
C ALA A 17 -2.58 -3.06 -17.78
N LEU A 18 -3.24 -2.14 -17.07
CA LEU A 18 -4.10 -2.46 -15.92
C LEU A 18 -5.22 -3.41 -16.34
N GLY A 19 -5.47 -4.44 -15.52
CA GLY A 19 -6.49 -5.47 -15.77
C GLY A 19 -5.96 -6.71 -16.49
N GLN A 20 -4.74 -6.69 -17.01
CA GLN A 20 -4.06 -7.89 -17.49
C GLN A 20 -3.56 -8.74 -16.29
N PRO A 21 -3.56 -10.08 -16.41
CA PRO A 21 -3.12 -10.96 -15.34
C PRO A 21 -1.61 -10.80 -15.08
N LEU A 22 -1.22 -10.84 -13.81
CA LEU A 22 0.17 -10.96 -13.41
C LEU A 22 0.74 -12.33 -13.79
N GLY A 23 2.03 -12.36 -14.14
CA GLY A 23 2.74 -13.62 -14.37
C GLY A 23 2.94 -14.47 -13.11
N ALA A 24 2.81 -13.86 -11.93
CA ALA A 24 2.79 -14.56 -10.64
C ALA A 24 2.02 -13.75 -9.59
N GLU A 25 1.47 -14.45 -8.60
CA GLU A 25 0.76 -13.84 -7.46
C GLU A 25 1.72 -13.02 -6.59
N VAL A 26 1.22 -11.91 -6.02
CA VAL A 26 2.03 -11.03 -5.16
C VAL A 26 2.55 -11.74 -3.92
N THR A 27 1.80 -12.70 -3.38
CA THR A 27 2.26 -13.54 -2.27
C THR A 27 3.51 -14.35 -2.65
N TRP A 28 3.56 -14.86 -3.89
CA TRP A 28 4.73 -15.57 -4.39
C TRP A 28 5.90 -14.61 -4.62
N LEU A 29 5.66 -13.44 -5.22
CA LEU A 29 6.70 -12.41 -5.42
C LEU A 29 7.34 -11.98 -4.10
N ALA A 30 6.52 -11.72 -3.08
CA ALA A 30 6.98 -11.37 -1.74
C ALA A 30 7.75 -12.52 -1.07
N ALA A 31 7.34 -13.77 -1.27
CA ALA A 31 8.07 -14.93 -0.77
C ALA A 31 9.45 -15.06 -1.44
N GLN A 32 9.55 -14.89 -2.76
CA GLN A 32 10.82 -14.90 -3.48
C GLN A 32 11.75 -13.78 -3.02
N ALA A 33 11.22 -12.57 -2.82
CA ALA A 33 11.98 -11.46 -2.27
C ALA A 33 12.55 -11.81 -0.89
N ARG A 34 11.73 -12.33 0.04
CA ARG A 34 12.19 -12.70 1.39
C ARG A 34 13.24 -13.82 1.39
N GLN A 35 13.14 -14.78 0.48
CA GLN A 35 14.05 -15.91 0.40
C GLN A 35 15.43 -15.53 -0.16
N ASN A 36 15.48 -14.52 -1.03
CA ASN A 36 16.68 -14.20 -1.81
C ASN A 36 17.30 -12.82 -1.47
N ILE A 37 16.71 -12.08 -0.53
CA ILE A 37 17.24 -10.78 -0.12
C ILE A 37 18.47 -10.92 0.79
N ALA A 38 19.43 -9.99 0.69
CA ALA A 38 20.55 -9.95 1.60
C ALA A 38 20.09 -9.61 3.03
N PRO A 39 20.73 -10.16 4.08
CA PRO A 39 20.33 -9.87 5.46
C PRO A 39 20.31 -8.38 5.80
N ALA A 40 21.21 -7.58 5.21
CA ALA A 40 21.29 -6.13 5.43
C ALA A 40 20.07 -5.36 4.90
N ASP A 41 19.41 -5.86 3.85
CA ASP A 41 18.28 -5.19 3.20
C ASP A 41 16.91 -5.72 3.68
N ARG A 42 16.93 -6.72 4.57
CA ARG A 42 15.73 -7.40 5.05
C ARG A 42 14.78 -6.44 5.77
N GLU A 43 15.30 -5.54 6.60
CA GLU A 43 14.46 -4.56 7.30
C GLU A 43 13.70 -3.65 6.31
N THR A 44 14.39 -3.20 5.26
CA THR A 44 13.85 -2.34 4.21
C THR A 44 12.74 -3.03 3.41
N LEU A 45 12.91 -4.31 3.08
CA LEU A 45 11.85 -5.10 2.44
C LEU A 45 10.65 -5.30 3.37
N GLU A 46 10.88 -5.70 4.61
CA GLU A 46 9.77 -6.00 5.53
C GLU A 46 8.98 -4.75 5.88
N VAL A 47 9.62 -3.59 6.05
CA VAL A 47 8.88 -2.33 6.29
C VAL A 47 8.06 -1.89 5.07
N HIS A 48 8.54 -2.21 3.86
CA HIS A 48 7.77 -1.96 2.64
C HIS A 48 6.51 -2.85 2.59
N LEU A 49 6.65 -4.14 2.88
CA LEU A 49 5.54 -5.10 2.88
C LEU A 49 4.58 -4.93 4.07
N LEU A 50 5.04 -4.34 5.18
CA LEU A 50 4.24 -4.07 6.38
C LEU A 50 3.00 -3.20 6.10
N CYS A 51 3.00 -2.41 5.02
CA CYS A 51 1.80 -1.68 4.57
C CYS A 51 0.60 -2.61 4.35
N ALA A 52 0.84 -3.82 3.84
CA ALA A 52 -0.21 -4.81 3.61
C ALA A 52 -0.79 -5.30 4.94
N ASP A 53 0.06 -5.63 5.91
CA ASP A 53 -0.37 -6.11 7.23
C ASP A 53 -1.19 -5.05 7.99
N VAL A 54 -0.77 -3.78 7.93
CA VAL A 54 -1.52 -2.66 8.52
C VAL A 54 -2.89 -2.52 7.85
N ALA A 55 -2.94 -2.53 6.52
CA ALA A 55 -4.20 -2.44 5.79
C ALA A 55 -5.12 -3.64 6.08
N ASN A 56 -4.55 -4.84 6.21
CA ASN A 56 -5.26 -6.08 6.49
C ASN A 56 -5.87 -6.10 7.88
N PHE A 57 -5.11 -5.67 8.88
CA PHE A 57 -5.60 -5.51 10.24
C PHE A 57 -6.79 -4.53 10.27
N ILE A 58 -6.64 -3.35 9.67
CA ILE A 58 -7.71 -2.35 9.61
C ILE A 58 -8.94 -2.88 8.86
N SER A 59 -8.72 -3.59 7.75
CA SER A 59 -9.79 -4.22 6.96
C SER A 59 -10.60 -5.19 7.80
N ARG A 60 -9.91 -6.11 8.50
CA ARG A 60 -10.53 -7.12 9.38
C ARG A 60 -11.31 -6.48 10.53
N GLU A 61 -10.70 -5.53 11.24
CA GLU A 61 -11.35 -4.81 12.34
C GLU A 61 -12.56 -3.98 11.89
N SER A 62 -12.53 -3.48 10.66
CA SER A 62 -13.65 -2.74 10.06
C SER A 62 -14.74 -3.66 9.47
N GLY A 63 -14.65 -4.98 9.68
CA GLY A 63 -15.60 -5.97 9.14
C GLY A 63 -15.52 -6.17 7.63
N ARG A 64 -14.39 -5.81 7.00
CA ARG A 64 -14.16 -5.99 5.56
C ARG A 64 -13.39 -7.28 5.29
N GLU A 65 -13.72 -7.95 4.20
CA GLU A 65 -13.12 -9.22 3.81
C GLU A 65 -11.95 -9.06 2.81
N LYS A 66 -11.63 -7.83 2.42
CA LYS A 66 -10.56 -7.58 1.45
C LYS A 66 -9.20 -7.69 2.12
N PHE A 67 -8.37 -8.62 1.65
CA PHE A 67 -7.01 -8.84 2.13
C PHE A 67 -5.99 -8.50 1.04
N LEU A 68 -5.00 -7.70 1.38
CA LEU A 68 -3.85 -7.40 0.55
C LEU A 68 -2.80 -8.53 0.68
N PRO A 69 -2.26 -9.02 -0.44
CA PRO A 69 -1.26 -10.09 -0.43
C PRO A 69 0.13 -9.60 0.06
N GLY A 70 1.08 -10.53 0.21
CA GLY A 70 2.50 -10.22 0.43
C GLY A 70 2.91 -9.77 1.85
N GLY A 71 1.96 -9.42 2.71
CA GLY A 71 2.15 -9.27 4.15
C GLY A 71 2.58 -10.58 4.85
N ARG A 72 2.86 -10.51 6.15
CA ARG A 72 3.11 -11.70 7.00
C ARG A 72 1.88 -12.16 7.77
N LEU A 73 0.94 -11.24 7.97
CA LEU A 73 -0.21 -11.48 8.81
C LEU A 73 -1.20 -12.38 8.08
N THR A 74 -1.73 -13.38 8.78
CA THR A 74 -2.81 -14.24 8.31
C THR A 74 -4.12 -13.80 8.95
N LEU A 75 -5.26 -14.19 8.37
CA LEU A 75 -6.57 -13.93 8.97
C LEU A 75 -6.68 -14.55 10.37
N GLU A 76 -6.24 -15.81 10.51
CA GLU A 76 -6.20 -16.50 11.79
C GLU A 76 -5.34 -15.74 12.82
N GLY A 77 -4.16 -15.26 12.43
CA GLY A 77 -3.29 -14.49 13.32
C GLY A 77 -3.87 -13.15 13.77
N ILE A 78 -4.74 -12.52 12.97
CA ILE A 78 -5.48 -11.32 13.42
C ILE A 78 -6.49 -11.71 14.49
N ASP A 79 -7.27 -12.76 14.23
CA ASP A 79 -8.36 -13.19 15.10
C ASP A 79 -7.84 -13.74 16.44
N THR A 80 -6.72 -14.47 16.43
CA THR A 80 -6.06 -14.97 17.64
C THR A 80 -5.11 -13.95 18.26
N GLN A 81 -4.89 -12.81 17.61
CA GLN A 81 -3.86 -11.82 17.95
C GLN A 81 -2.43 -12.40 18.03
N GLU A 82 -2.16 -13.49 17.30
CA GLU A 82 -0.86 -14.14 17.22
C GLU A 82 -0.03 -13.61 16.06
N GLY A 83 1.26 -13.37 16.30
CA GLY A 83 2.18 -12.93 15.25
C GLY A 83 1.95 -11.52 14.73
N LEU A 84 1.20 -10.69 15.48
CA LEU A 84 0.96 -9.29 15.12
C LEU A 84 2.29 -8.52 15.03
N PRO A 85 2.51 -7.74 13.94
CA PRO A 85 3.62 -6.81 13.86
C PRO A 85 3.65 -5.85 15.06
N GLU A 86 4.87 -5.53 15.51
CA GLU A 86 5.11 -4.64 16.65
C GLU A 86 4.36 -3.30 16.54
N VAL A 87 4.25 -2.73 15.34
CA VAL A 87 3.49 -1.48 15.10
C VAL A 87 2.01 -1.60 15.48
N ILE A 88 1.41 -2.78 15.26
CA ILE A 88 0.00 -3.06 15.62
C ILE A 88 -0.10 -3.32 17.13
N LEU A 89 0.85 -4.08 17.69
CA LEU A 89 0.90 -4.33 19.14
C LEU A 89 1.01 -3.02 19.94
N ASP A 90 1.87 -2.11 19.49
CA ASP A 90 2.05 -0.81 20.15
C ASP A 90 0.82 0.10 19.98
N PHE A 91 0.14 0.01 18.84
CA PHE A 91 -1.13 0.71 18.61
C PHE A 91 -2.21 0.22 19.59
N LEU A 92 -2.37 -1.09 19.73
CA LEU A 92 -3.34 -1.70 20.66
C LEU A 92 -3.05 -1.32 22.12
N LYS A 93 -1.78 -1.40 22.55
CA LYS A 93 -1.36 -1.01 23.90
C LYS A 93 -1.64 0.47 24.19
N GLY A 94 -1.40 1.34 23.21
CA GLY A 94 -1.53 2.78 23.37
C GLY A 94 -2.94 3.32 23.17
N GLN A 95 -3.93 2.47 22.83
CA GLN A 95 -5.25 2.93 22.39
C GLN A 95 -6.05 3.62 23.49
N ALA A 96 -5.93 3.17 24.74
CA ALA A 96 -6.67 3.73 25.88
C ALA A 96 -6.32 5.20 26.16
N ASP A 97 -5.06 5.59 25.93
CA ASP A 97 -4.55 6.95 26.16
C ASP A 97 -4.52 7.81 24.89
N ALA A 98 -5.11 7.33 23.79
CA ALA A 98 -5.07 8.01 22.50
C ALA A 98 -5.94 9.29 22.51
N PRO A 99 -5.49 10.39 21.90
CA PRO A 99 -6.38 11.51 21.63
C PRO A 99 -7.51 11.08 20.70
N ALA A 100 -8.72 11.59 20.93
CA ALA A 100 -9.87 11.33 20.06
C ALA A 100 -9.58 11.83 18.64
N ARG A 101 -9.86 10.98 17.64
CA ARG A 101 -9.75 11.29 16.21
C ARG A 101 -11.02 10.87 15.48
N PRO A 102 -11.37 11.52 14.36
CA PRO A 102 -12.48 11.09 13.51
C PRO A 102 -12.35 9.64 13.03
N TYR A 103 -11.11 9.19 12.75
CA TYR A 103 -10.82 7.82 12.38
C TYR A 103 -9.66 7.27 13.22
N VAL A 104 -9.95 6.26 14.05
CA VAL A 104 -8.99 5.73 15.04
C VAL A 104 -7.72 5.16 14.42
N TYR A 105 -7.83 4.56 13.23
CA TYR A 105 -6.70 3.92 12.55
C TYR A 105 -5.77 4.89 11.83
N ASP A 106 -6.09 6.19 11.76
CA ASP A 106 -5.14 7.21 11.28
C ASP A 106 -3.86 7.19 12.10
N ARG A 107 -3.96 6.96 13.42
CA ARG A 107 -2.80 6.79 14.30
C ARG A 107 -1.96 5.58 13.92
N LEU A 108 -2.58 4.45 13.57
CA LEU A 108 -1.86 3.25 13.14
C LEU A 108 -1.08 3.52 11.84
N TRP A 109 -1.68 4.25 10.90
CA TRP A 109 -0.99 4.71 9.69
C TRP A 109 0.17 5.65 10.00
N GLU A 110 0.02 6.60 10.94
CA GLU A 110 1.12 7.46 11.38
C GLU A 110 2.28 6.67 11.97
N MET A 111 2.00 5.69 12.82
CA MET A 111 3.01 4.81 13.42
C MET A 111 3.76 4.00 12.35
N TYR A 112 3.01 3.46 11.37
CA TYR A 112 3.61 2.81 10.21
C TYR A 112 4.50 3.76 9.40
N HIS A 113 3.99 4.93 9.04
CA HIS A 113 4.72 5.90 8.22
C HIS A 113 5.98 6.41 8.93
N ALA A 114 5.93 6.65 10.24
CA ALA A 114 7.10 7.01 11.03
C ALA A 114 8.18 5.92 10.98
N ARG A 115 7.79 4.64 11.13
CA ARG A 115 8.70 3.50 11.00
C ARG A 115 9.28 3.39 9.60
N ALA A 116 8.44 3.47 8.56
CA ALA A 116 8.84 3.34 7.16
C ALA A 116 9.80 4.46 6.73
N LEU A 117 9.51 5.72 7.07
CA LEU A 117 10.38 6.86 6.81
C LEU A 117 11.71 6.73 7.56
N GLY A 118 11.67 6.32 8.83
CA GLY A 118 12.88 6.07 9.62
C GLY A 118 13.77 4.98 9.02
N THR A 119 13.18 3.88 8.55
CA THR A 119 13.93 2.81 7.86
C THR A 119 14.47 3.26 6.50
N ALA A 120 13.71 4.05 5.73
CA ALA A 120 14.18 4.65 4.49
C ALA A 120 15.43 5.54 4.70
N GLU A 121 15.44 6.36 5.75
CA GLU A 121 16.60 7.19 6.10
C GLU A 121 17.80 6.35 6.56
N ARG A 122 17.61 5.35 7.44
CA ARG A 122 18.70 4.51 7.94
C ARG A 122 19.33 3.64 6.85
N SER A 123 18.50 3.05 5.98
CA SER A 123 18.95 2.20 4.88
C SER A 123 19.55 2.99 3.71
N GLY A 124 19.25 4.29 3.61
CA GLY A 124 19.62 5.11 2.46
C GLY A 124 18.91 4.69 1.16
N ASN A 125 17.84 3.90 1.22
CA ASN A 125 17.15 3.38 0.04
C ASN A 125 16.50 4.52 -0.76
N ALA A 126 16.94 4.73 -2.00
CA ALA A 126 16.53 5.88 -2.81
C ALA A 126 15.06 5.80 -3.24
N PHE A 127 14.56 4.59 -3.52
CA PHE A 127 13.16 4.37 -3.86
C PHE A 127 12.24 4.78 -2.72
N LEU A 128 12.42 4.25 -1.51
CA LEU A 128 11.56 4.55 -0.36
C LEU A 128 11.63 6.02 0.05
N LYS A 129 12.82 6.64 -0.01
CA LYS A 129 12.99 8.06 0.30
C LYS A 129 12.22 8.99 -0.64
N LYS A 130 12.00 8.59 -1.89
CA LYS A 130 11.16 9.33 -2.85
C LYS A 130 9.68 8.93 -2.75
N TYR A 131 9.41 7.63 -2.69
CA TYR A 131 8.07 7.06 -2.78
C TYR A 131 7.21 7.30 -1.54
N LEU A 132 7.75 7.11 -0.33
CA LEU A 132 6.95 7.23 0.90
C LEU A 132 6.43 8.66 1.12
N PRO A 133 7.25 9.73 1.03
CA PRO A 133 6.72 11.09 1.19
C PRO A 133 5.69 11.44 0.12
N TRP A 134 5.86 10.96 -1.11
CA TRP A 134 4.92 11.19 -2.20
C TRP A 134 3.57 10.51 -1.95
N GLU A 135 3.56 9.22 -1.59
CA GLU A 135 2.31 8.47 -1.35
C GLU A 135 1.58 9.00 -0.10
N ILE A 136 2.30 9.42 0.95
CA ILE A 136 1.70 10.06 2.14
C ILE A 136 1.01 11.37 1.73
N GLN A 137 1.70 12.24 1.00
CA GLN A 137 1.13 13.52 0.57
C GLN A 137 -0.05 13.32 -0.39
N LEU A 138 0.01 12.33 -1.28
CA LEU A 138 -1.11 11.98 -2.15
C LEU A 138 -2.34 11.56 -1.33
N ARG A 139 -2.17 10.69 -0.34
CA ARG A 139 -3.27 10.25 0.54
C ARG A 139 -3.88 11.41 1.32
N ASN A 140 -3.05 12.30 1.85
CA ASN A 140 -3.50 13.51 2.53
C ASN A 140 -4.27 14.44 1.58
N ALA A 141 -3.77 14.67 0.37
CA ALA A 141 -4.45 15.50 -0.63
C ALA A 141 -5.83 14.93 -1.00
N LEU A 142 -5.93 13.61 -1.21
CA LEU A 142 -7.20 12.92 -1.46
C LEU A 142 -8.14 12.98 -0.26
N SER A 143 -7.62 12.81 0.96
CA SER A 143 -8.37 12.89 2.20
C SER A 143 -8.96 14.28 2.39
N SER A 144 -8.15 15.33 2.25
CA SER A 144 -8.59 16.72 2.34
C SER A 144 -9.59 17.10 1.27
N TRP A 145 -9.39 16.64 0.03
CA TRP A 145 -10.32 16.88 -1.07
C TRP A 145 -11.70 16.25 -0.77
N ARG A 146 -11.73 15.00 -0.29
CA ARG A 146 -12.97 14.30 0.09
C ARG A 146 -13.64 14.92 1.32
N ALA A 147 -12.88 15.29 2.34
CA ALA A 147 -13.39 15.97 3.53
C ALA A 147 -14.03 17.32 3.18
N SER A 148 -13.35 18.11 2.32
CA SER A 148 -13.87 19.40 1.84
C SER A 148 -15.17 19.22 1.05
N ALA A 149 -15.24 18.22 0.17
CA ALA A 149 -16.45 17.90 -0.59
C ALA A 149 -17.62 17.45 0.32
N ALA A 150 -17.31 16.85 1.48
CA ALA A 150 -18.28 16.45 2.49
C ALA A 150 -18.63 17.54 3.51
N GLY A 151 -18.04 18.75 3.40
CA GLY A 151 -18.24 19.84 4.36
C GLY A 151 -17.61 19.58 5.74
N LEU A 152 -16.64 18.67 5.82
CA LEU A 152 -15.88 18.31 7.03
C LEU A 152 -14.58 19.11 7.10
N ASP A 153 -14.03 19.29 8.30
CA ASP A 153 -12.72 19.94 8.49
C ASP A 153 -11.58 19.04 7.96
N PRO A 154 -10.87 19.44 6.89
CA PRO A 154 -9.79 18.65 6.32
C PRO A 154 -8.64 18.36 7.28
N ALA A 155 -8.38 19.26 8.24
CA ALA A 155 -7.25 19.13 9.16
C ALA A 155 -7.38 17.90 10.07
N GLY A 156 -8.60 17.48 10.37
CA GLY A 156 -8.89 16.32 11.21
C GLY A 156 -8.59 14.96 10.58
N TYR A 157 -8.32 14.91 9.27
CA TYR A 157 -8.10 13.67 8.49
C TYR A 157 -6.71 13.57 7.86
N LEU A 158 -5.77 14.42 8.31
CA LEU A 158 -4.38 14.38 7.85
C LEU A 158 -3.57 13.37 8.65
N VAL A 159 -2.79 12.56 7.94
CA VAL A 159 -1.89 11.55 8.50
C VAL A 159 -0.45 11.96 8.17
N ALA A 160 0.38 12.21 9.19
CA ALA A 160 1.76 12.66 9.04
C ALA A 160 1.91 13.91 8.10
N PRO A 161 1.29 15.06 8.43
CA PRO A 161 1.18 16.22 7.54
C PRO A 161 2.51 16.93 7.21
N ASN A 162 3.58 16.68 7.96
CA ASN A 162 4.85 17.42 7.83
C ASN A 162 5.72 16.99 6.64
N GLN A 163 5.14 16.27 5.67
CA GLN A 163 5.81 15.92 4.42
C GLN A 163 5.61 17.07 3.42
N ALA A 164 6.68 17.78 3.06
CA ALA A 164 6.65 18.83 2.06
C ALA A 164 7.27 18.36 0.74
N GLY A 165 6.87 18.95 -0.39
CA GLY A 165 7.62 18.85 -1.65
C GLY A 165 6.83 18.42 -2.89
N TYR A 166 5.58 17.98 -2.75
CA TYR A 166 4.73 17.61 -3.90
C TYR A 166 3.43 18.43 -3.94
N SER A 167 3.03 18.86 -5.13
CA SER A 167 1.70 19.43 -5.40
C SER A 167 0.89 18.42 -6.21
N PHE A 168 -0.37 18.27 -5.82
CA PHE A 168 -1.33 17.35 -6.45
C PHE A 168 -2.47 18.09 -7.17
N ASP A 169 -2.39 19.41 -7.34
CA ASP A 169 -3.49 20.22 -7.88
C ASP A 169 -3.94 19.71 -9.26
N LYS A 170 -2.98 19.44 -10.15
CA LYS A 170 -3.25 18.89 -11.49
C LYS A 170 -3.89 17.50 -11.43
N LEU A 171 -3.44 16.66 -10.51
CA LEU A 171 -3.97 15.30 -10.34
C LEU A 171 -5.41 15.37 -9.80
N LEU A 172 -5.69 16.24 -8.83
CA LEU A 172 -7.02 16.43 -8.27
C LEU A 172 -7.99 17.03 -9.29
N SER A 173 -7.56 18.00 -10.10
CA SER A 173 -8.38 18.51 -11.22
C SER A 173 -8.71 17.40 -12.21
N GLY A 174 -7.73 16.59 -12.62
CA GLY A 174 -7.95 15.45 -13.52
C GLY A 174 -8.89 14.38 -12.95
N LEU A 175 -8.85 14.15 -11.63
CA LEU A 175 -9.81 13.27 -10.96
C LEU A 175 -11.25 13.81 -11.01
N GLY A 176 -11.44 15.12 -10.85
CA GLY A 176 -12.75 15.76 -10.93
C GLY A 176 -13.38 15.71 -12.32
N GLU A 177 -12.57 15.60 -13.37
CA GLU A 177 -13.01 15.52 -14.77
C GLU A 177 -13.33 14.08 -15.23
N CYS A 178 -13.02 13.06 -14.41
CA CYS A 178 -13.26 11.68 -14.77
C CYS A 178 -14.77 11.36 -14.82
N PRO A 179 -15.24 10.62 -15.84
CA PRO A 179 -16.67 10.38 -16.07
C PRO A 179 -17.30 9.43 -15.05
N GLY A 180 -16.50 8.67 -14.29
CA GLY A 180 -16.98 7.71 -13.32
C GLY A 180 -15.94 7.34 -12.25
N PRO A 181 -16.38 6.72 -11.13
CA PRO A 181 -15.49 6.34 -10.03
C PRO A 181 -14.40 5.34 -10.44
N LEU A 182 -14.73 4.40 -11.34
CA LEU A 182 -13.77 3.41 -11.82
C LEU A 182 -12.68 4.07 -12.68
N GLU A 183 -13.06 5.01 -13.55
CA GLU A 183 -12.14 5.78 -14.37
C GLU A 183 -11.23 6.67 -13.52
N ALA A 184 -11.78 7.27 -12.46
CA ALA A 184 -11.02 8.06 -11.49
C ALA A 184 -9.97 7.20 -10.75
N GLU A 185 -10.35 6.02 -10.24
CA GLU A 185 -9.39 5.09 -9.61
C GLU A 185 -8.33 4.60 -10.61
N ARG A 186 -8.73 4.36 -11.87
CA ARG A 186 -7.78 3.98 -12.94
C ARG A 186 -6.81 5.10 -13.27
N TYR A 187 -7.27 6.34 -13.31
CA TYR A 187 -6.42 7.52 -13.49
C TYR A 187 -5.43 7.65 -12.34
N LEU A 188 -5.90 7.55 -11.09
CA LEU A 188 -5.05 7.61 -9.91
C LEU A 188 -3.93 6.57 -9.93
N ASP A 189 -4.25 5.32 -10.27
CA ASP A 189 -3.27 4.24 -10.31
C ASP A 189 -2.29 4.34 -11.47
N ARG A 190 -2.70 4.94 -12.60
CA ARG A 190 -1.77 5.29 -13.67
C ARG A 190 -0.75 6.31 -13.21
N GLU A 191 -1.16 7.32 -12.45
CA GLU A 191 -0.24 8.31 -11.88
C GLU A 191 0.70 7.68 -10.84
N ARG A 192 0.21 6.75 -10.00
CA ARG A 192 1.07 5.95 -9.11
C ARG A 192 2.12 5.15 -9.87
N LEU A 193 1.70 4.44 -10.93
CA LEU A 193 2.63 3.66 -11.75
C LEU A 193 3.68 4.55 -12.43
N LYS A 194 3.29 5.72 -12.95
CA LYS A 194 4.22 6.69 -13.53
C LYS A 194 5.24 7.17 -12.50
N PHE A 195 4.78 7.52 -11.29
CA PHE A 195 5.66 7.99 -10.24
C PHE A 195 6.63 6.90 -9.78
N ILE A 196 6.14 5.68 -9.53
CA ILE A 196 6.98 4.53 -9.17
C ILE A 196 8.05 4.29 -10.24
N SER A 197 7.67 4.24 -11.52
CA SER A 197 8.63 4.08 -12.63
C SER A 197 9.66 5.21 -12.69
N GLY A 198 9.26 6.45 -12.39
CA GLY A 198 10.16 7.60 -12.33
C GLY A 198 11.12 7.59 -11.13
N CYS A 199 10.84 6.79 -10.10
CA CYS A 199 11.75 6.60 -8.97
C CYS A 199 12.86 5.58 -9.26
N LEU A 200 12.68 4.70 -10.25
CA LEU A 200 13.62 3.63 -10.54
C LEU A 200 14.80 4.17 -11.35
N ASP A 201 16.00 3.93 -10.83
CA ASP A 201 17.25 4.26 -11.53
C ASP A 201 17.56 3.23 -12.62
N HIS A 202 18.72 3.37 -13.26
CA HIS A 202 19.11 2.54 -14.40
C HIS A 202 19.56 1.12 -13.97
N ASP A 203 19.81 0.89 -12.68
CA ASP A 203 20.18 -0.42 -12.15
C ASP A 203 18.95 -1.27 -11.83
N GLY A 204 18.53 -2.07 -12.83
CA GLY A 204 17.43 -3.02 -12.72
C GLY A 204 17.68 -4.19 -11.75
N PHE A 205 18.86 -4.29 -11.14
CA PHE A 205 19.25 -5.35 -10.21
C PHE A 205 19.48 -4.82 -8.77
N SER A 206 19.01 -3.61 -8.49
CA SER A 206 19.09 -2.94 -7.19
C SER A 206 17.92 -3.30 -6.27
N LEU A 207 18.05 -2.97 -4.98
CA LEU A 207 16.93 -3.04 -4.04
C LEU A 207 15.80 -2.10 -4.47
N ASP A 208 16.13 -0.92 -5.01
CA ASP A 208 15.16 0.04 -5.53
C ASP A 208 14.29 -0.58 -6.63
N ALA A 209 14.91 -1.30 -7.57
CA ALA A 209 14.21 -2.02 -8.62
C ALA A 209 13.28 -3.11 -8.06
N LEU A 210 13.72 -3.85 -7.03
CA LEU A 210 12.89 -4.85 -6.37
C LEU A 210 11.66 -4.24 -5.68
N LEU A 211 11.85 -3.18 -4.88
CA LEU A 211 10.77 -2.52 -4.16
C LEU A 211 9.79 -1.82 -5.12
N GLY A 212 10.32 -1.22 -6.19
CA GLY A 212 9.54 -0.69 -7.30
C GLY A 212 8.68 -1.75 -7.96
N HIS A 213 9.29 -2.89 -8.32
CA HIS A 213 8.59 -4.01 -8.92
C HIS A 213 7.44 -4.53 -8.04
N LEU A 214 7.71 -4.74 -6.74
CA LEU A 214 6.68 -5.16 -5.78
C LEU A 214 5.55 -4.13 -5.67
N SER A 215 5.88 -2.84 -5.58
CA SER A 215 4.90 -1.74 -5.53
C SER A 215 3.99 -1.71 -6.76
N GLN A 216 4.54 -1.92 -7.95
CA GLN A 216 3.77 -1.98 -9.18
C GLN A 216 2.91 -3.26 -9.23
N ALA A 217 3.47 -4.41 -8.82
CA ALA A 217 2.74 -5.67 -8.77
C ALA A 217 1.48 -5.59 -7.90
N TYR A 218 1.55 -4.89 -6.75
CA TYR A 218 0.37 -4.62 -5.92
C TYR A 218 -0.75 -3.89 -6.68
N ILE A 219 -0.39 -2.89 -7.49
CA ILE A 219 -1.36 -2.15 -8.29
C ILE A 219 -2.00 -3.08 -9.32
N PHE A 220 -1.19 -3.83 -10.08
CA PHE A 220 -1.70 -4.75 -11.10
C PHE A 220 -2.58 -5.86 -10.51
N SER A 221 -2.19 -6.44 -9.37
CA SER A 221 -2.96 -7.47 -8.67
C SER A 221 -4.35 -6.99 -8.30
N ARG A 222 -4.48 -5.76 -7.78
CA ARG A 222 -5.80 -5.17 -7.47
C ARG A 222 -6.69 -5.05 -8.71
N TRP A 223 -6.13 -4.68 -9.87
CA TRP A 223 -6.90 -4.55 -11.11
C TRP A 223 -7.26 -5.90 -11.73
N GLN A 224 -6.40 -6.91 -11.57
CA GLN A 224 -6.71 -8.29 -11.93
C GLN A 224 -7.93 -8.80 -11.14
N ASP A 225 -8.01 -8.48 -9.84
CA ASP A 225 -9.16 -8.87 -9.01
C ASP A 225 -10.45 -8.13 -9.41
N GLN A 226 -10.37 -6.85 -9.77
CA GLN A 226 -11.54 -6.08 -10.24
C GLN A 226 -12.05 -6.53 -11.61
N GLY A 227 -11.21 -7.18 -12.42
CA GLY A 227 -11.59 -7.74 -13.71
C GLY A 227 -12.27 -9.11 -13.62
N LYS A 228 -12.28 -9.75 -12.45
CA LYS A 228 -12.97 -11.05 -12.27
C LYS A 228 -14.49 -10.83 -12.31
N PRO A 229 -15.25 -11.65 -13.07
CA PRO A 229 -16.69 -11.56 -13.05
C PRO A 229 -17.22 -11.77 -11.63
N PHE A 230 -18.17 -10.92 -11.22
CA PHE A 230 -18.84 -11.09 -9.94
C PHE A 230 -19.63 -12.40 -9.95
N ASP A 231 -19.36 -13.24 -8.97
CA ASP A 231 -20.17 -14.41 -8.69
C ASP A 231 -21.46 -13.95 -7.98
N LEU A 232 -22.49 -13.62 -8.78
CA LEU A 232 -23.79 -13.16 -8.28
C LEU A 232 -24.47 -14.21 -7.39
N ASP A 233 -24.13 -15.48 -7.55
CA ASP A 233 -24.68 -16.57 -6.74
C ASP A 233 -24.16 -16.44 -5.30
N LYS A 234 -22.88 -16.10 -5.09
CA LYS A 234 -22.36 -15.85 -3.72
C LYS A 234 -22.99 -14.64 -3.02
N ILE A 235 -23.46 -13.65 -3.78
CA ILE A 235 -24.03 -12.40 -3.23
C ILE A 235 -25.50 -12.60 -2.84
N THR A 236 -26.24 -13.38 -3.61
CA THR A 236 -27.69 -13.58 -3.38
C THR A 236 -27.99 -14.53 -2.23
N PHE A 237 -27.14 -15.53 -1.95
CA PHE A 237 -27.35 -16.47 -0.84
C PHE A 237 -26.83 -15.98 0.53
N ALA A 238 -26.07 -14.88 0.59
CA ALA A 238 -25.67 -14.26 1.86
C ALA A 238 -26.82 -13.46 2.53
N GLY A 239 -27.98 -13.36 1.86
CA GLY A 239 -29.17 -12.65 2.32
C GLY A 239 -30.28 -13.55 2.89
N GLU A 240 -30.04 -14.82 3.19
CA GLU A 240 -31.01 -15.61 3.98
C GLU A 240 -30.98 -15.12 5.44
N VAL A 241 -31.86 -14.16 5.72
CA VAL A 241 -32.27 -13.75 7.05
C VAL A 241 -32.69 -15.00 7.83
N LYS A 242 -31.98 -15.31 8.91
CA LYS A 242 -32.54 -16.10 10.02
C LYS A 242 -33.21 -15.16 11.01
#